data_AF-A0A389MG03-F1
#
_entry.id   AF-A0A389MG03-F1
#
_cell.length_a   1.000
_cell.length_b   1.000
_cell.length_c   1.000
_cell.angle_alpha   90.00
_cell.angle_beta   90.00
_cell.angle_gamma   90.00
#
_symmetry.space_group_name_H-M   'P 1'
#
loop_
_entity.id
_entity.type
_entity.pdbx_description
1 polymer ?
#
loop_
_entity_poly.entity_id
_entity_poly.type
_entity_poly.pdbx_seq_one_letter_code
_entity_poly.pdbx_strand_id
1 'polypeptide(L)'
;MPMSMIQLSVYEALTEAGVKPDAARKVERQIESALQTSQDSIRAEMHEQQAKAELASKTSEDAVRTEMRHQLMSKADGSKLEAALRSDITDMEVRLVKAMNEQTKAMNEQTWKLVGFVLVANGLMLAVLRLLPT
;
A
#
# COMPACT_ATOMS: atom_id res chain seq x y z
N MET A 1 51.47 24.33 -16.75
CA MET A 1 52.28 23.60 -17.75
C MET A 1 51.31 22.93 -18.71
N PRO A 2 51.13 23.41 -19.95
CA PRO A 2 50.26 22.73 -20.90
C PRO A 2 50.99 21.50 -21.44
N MET A 3 50.44 20.31 -21.20
CA MET A 3 50.88 19.10 -21.88
C MET A 3 50.57 19.26 -23.37
N SER A 4 51.60 19.46 -24.18
CA SER A 4 51.56 19.27 -25.62
C SER A 4 51.26 17.79 -25.87
N MET A 5 49.98 17.45 -26.02
CA MET A 5 49.55 16.17 -26.56
C MET A 5 50.09 16.12 -27.99
N ILE A 6 51.15 15.34 -28.20
CA ILE A 6 51.73 15.11 -29.51
C ILE A 6 50.65 14.40 -30.34
N GLN A 7 49.85 15.16 -31.09
CA GLN A 7 49.07 14.63 -32.19
C GLN A 7 50.06 14.33 -33.32
N LEU A 8 50.75 13.18 -33.21
CA LEU A 8 51.47 12.64 -34.35
C LEU A 8 50.40 12.21 -35.34
N SER A 9 50.27 12.92 -36.46
CA SER A 9 49.32 12.53 -37.51
C SER A 9 49.67 11.11 -37.96
N VAL A 10 48.67 10.25 -38.17
CA VAL A 10 48.89 8.86 -38.60
C VAL A 10 49.69 8.83 -39.91
N TYR A 11 49.51 9.87 -40.74
CA TYR A 11 50.34 10.14 -41.91
C TYR A 11 51.83 10.27 -41.61
N GLU A 12 52.24 11.09 -40.63
CA GLU A 12 53.66 11.25 -40.25
C GLU A 12 54.26 9.95 -39.75
N ALA A 13 53.55 9.23 -38.87
CA ALA A 13 54.02 7.97 -38.31
C ALA A 13 54.23 6.88 -39.39
N LEU A 14 53.32 6.81 -40.36
CA LEU A 14 53.43 5.85 -41.48
C LEU A 14 54.54 6.26 -42.46
N THR A 15 54.72 7.55 -42.68
CA THR A 15 55.75 8.06 -43.58
C THR A 15 57.15 7.91 -42.97
N GLU A 16 57.32 8.13 -41.66
CA GLU A 16 58.57 7.82 -40.92
C GLU A 16 58.90 6.32 -40.92
N ALA A 17 57.89 5.44 -40.94
CA ALA A 17 58.06 4.00 -41.09
C ALA A 17 58.40 3.53 -42.53
N GLY A 18 58.56 4.47 -43.48
CA GLY A 18 58.94 4.19 -44.87
C GLY A 18 57.79 3.89 -45.82
N VAL A 19 56.53 4.14 -45.42
CA VAL A 19 55.37 3.99 -46.30
C VAL A 19 55.28 5.17 -47.27
N LYS A 20 55.01 4.89 -48.55
CA LYS A 20 54.81 5.94 -49.56
C LYS A 20 53.68 6.89 -49.13
N PRO A 21 53.86 8.22 -49.26
CA PRO A 21 52.92 9.21 -48.74
C PRO A 21 51.49 9.06 -49.29
N ASP A 22 51.32 8.62 -50.54
CA ASP A 22 49.99 8.32 -51.12
C ASP A 22 49.27 7.17 -50.42
N ALA A 23 50.02 6.15 -49.97
CA ALA A 23 49.47 5.03 -49.22
C ALA A 23 49.17 5.42 -47.77
N ALA A 24 50.04 6.23 -47.14
CA ALA A 24 49.82 6.76 -45.80
C ALA A 24 48.53 7.59 -45.70
N ARG A 25 48.24 8.46 -46.70
CA ARG A 25 46.98 9.24 -46.75
C ARG A 25 45.72 8.39 -46.92
N LYS A 26 45.80 7.28 -47.65
CA LYS A 26 44.66 6.36 -47.80
C LYS A 26 44.33 5.68 -46.48
N VAL A 27 45.35 5.24 -45.75
CA VAL A 27 45.20 4.59 -44.44
C VAL A 27 44.65 5.57 -43.42
N GLU A 28 45.15 6.81 -43.39
CA GLU A 28 44.63 7.85 -42.50
C GLU A 28 43.13 8.14 -42.74
N ARG A 29 42.71 8.30 -44.01
CA ARG A 29 41.29 8.48 -44.34
C ARG A 29 40.42 7.28 -43.95
N GLN A 30 40.94 6.07 -44.12
CA GLN A 30 40.21 4.86 -43.72
C GLN A 30 40.03 4.80 -42.20
N ILE A 31 41.08 5.11 -41.45
CA ILE A 31 41.03 5.17 -39.99
C ILE A 31 40.07 6.26 -39.52
N GLU A 32 40.13 7.45 -40.12
CA GLU A 32 39.22 8.55 -39.78
C GLU A 32 37.76 8.18 -40.07
N SER A 33 37.47 7.57 -41.23
CA SER A 33 36.12 7.09 -41.55
C SER A 33 35.62 5.99 -40.61
N ALA A 34 36.51 5.08 -40.19
CA ALA A 34 36.19 4.02 -39.24
C ALA A 34 35.96 4.58 -37.82
N LEU A 35 36.74 5.59 -37.43
CA LEU A 35 36.58 6.28 -36.14
C LEU A 35 35.27 7.05 -36.09
N GLN A 36 34.93 7.75 -37.17
CA GLN A 36 33.67 8.49 -37.30
C GLN A 36 32.47 7.55 -37.18
N THR A 37 32.51 6.43 -37.92
CA THR A 37 31.46 5.40 -37.88
C THR A 37 31.33 4.77 -36.50
N SER A 38 32.47 4.51 -35.84
CA SER A 38 32.51 3.98 -34.47
C SER A 38 31.99 4.97 -33.43
N GLN A 39 32.28 6.26 -33.56
CA GLN A 39 31.72 7.29 -32.68
C GLN A 39 30.20 7.42 -32.85
N ASP A 40 29.70 7.34 -34.08
CA ASP A 40 28.27 7.42 -34.35
C ASP A 40 27.52 6.18 -33.81
N SER A 41 28.11 4.99 -33.90
CA SER A 41 27.53 3.78 -33.29
C SER A 41 27.50 3.86 -31.76
N ILE A 42 28.59 4.33 -31.13
CA ILE A 42 28.66 4.50 -29.67
C ILE A 42 27.63 5.53 -29.19
N ARG A 43 27.44 6.62 -29.93
CA ARG A 43 26.44 7.65 -29.61
C ARG A 43 25.01 7.10 -29.71
N ALA A 44 24.73 6.26 -30.71
CA ALA A 44 23.43 5.61 -30.87
C ALA A 44 23.14 4.62 -29.73
N GLU A 45 24.11 3.78 -29.37
CA GLU A 45 23.97 2.83 -28.25
C GLU A 45 23.74 3.54 -26.91
N MET A 46 24.45 4.65 -26.66
CA MET A 46 24.26 5.44 -25.44
C MET A 46 22.85 6.03 -25.36
N HIS A 47 22.32 6.52 -26.48
CA HIS A 47 20.94 7.02 -26.56
C HIS A 47 19.92 5.91 -26.33
N GLU A 48 20.14 4.70 -26.88
CA GLU A 48 19.23 3.57 -26.66
C GLU A 48 19.24 3.10 -25.20
N GLN A 49 20.42 3.05 -24.57
CA GLN A 49 20.53 2.72 -23.15
C GLN A 49 19.86 3.77 -22.26
N GLN A 50 20.02 5.06 -22.55
CA GLN A 50 19.34 6.13 -21.82
C GLN A 50 17.82 6.02 -21.98
N ALA A 51 17.32 5.79 -23.19
CA ALA A 51 15.88 5.63 -23.43
C ALA A 51 15.30 4.42 -22.67
N LYS A 52 16.02 3.27 -22.67
CA LYS A 52 15.62 2.09 -21.89
C LYS A 52 15.63 2.36 -20.39
N ALA A 53 16.65 3.04 -19.87
CA ALA A 53 16.76 3.40 -18.46
C ALA A 53 15.63 4.36 -18.02
N GLU A 54 15.32 5.36 -18.86
CA GLU A 54 14.27 6.32 -18.58
C GLU A 54 12.87 5.68 -18.62
N LEU A 55 12.63 4.76 -19.56
CA LEU A 55 11.38 4.00 -19.65
C LEU A 55 11.19 3.09 -18.43
N ALA A 56 12.26 2.40 -18.00
CA ALA A 56 12.26 1.57 -16.78
C ALA A 56 12.02 2.41 -15.51
N SER A 57 12.60 3.61 -15.44
CA SER A 57 12.37 4.55 -14.33
C SER A 57 10.92 4.99 -14.26
N LYS A 58 10.32 5.40 -15.39
CA LYS A 58 8.92 5.84 -15.45
C LYS A 58 7.94 4.73 -15.05
N THR A 59 8.19 3.51 -15.54
CA THR A 59 7.36 2.35 -15.15
C THR A 59 7.48 2.02 -13.67
N SER A 60 8.67 2.18 -13.09
CA SER A 60 8.86 1.99 -11.64
C SER A 60 8.15 3.07 -10.81
N GLU A 61 8.16 4.34 -11.26
CA GLU A 61 7.44 5.43 -10.59
C GLU A 61 5.93 5.24 -10.63
N ASP A 62 5.39 4.84 -11.78
CA ASP A 62 3.96 4.58 -11.94
C ASP A 62 3.52 3.36 -11.10
N ALA A 63 4.35 2.33 -11.01
CA ALA A 63 4.10 1.18 -10.13
C ALA A 63 4.09 1.59 -8.65
N VAL A 64 5.08 2.37 -8.20
CA VAL A 64 5.16 2.88 -6.82
C VAL A 64 3.99 3.80 -6.49
N ARG A 65 3.59 4.67 -7.43
CA ARG A 65 2.43 5.57 -7.27
C ARG A 65 1.12 4.78 -7.14
N THR A 66 0.96 3.73 -7.93
CA THR A 66 -0.22 2.86 -7.90
C THR A 66 -0.30 2.09 -6.57
N GLU A 67 0.83 1.57 -6.10
CA GLU A 67 0.94 0.88 -4.81
C GLU A 67 0.62 1.81 -3.63
N MET A 68 1.19 3.02 -3.60
CA MET A 68 0.86 4.01 -2.56
C MET A 68 -0.63 4.36 -2.55
N ARG A 69 -1.23 4.53 -3.73
CA ARG A 69 -2.66 4.80 -3.85
C ARG A 69 -3.50 3.64 -3.28
N HIS A 70 -3.09 2.40 -3.54
CA HIS A 70 -3.78 1.23 -3.05
C HIS A 70 -3.69 1.10 -1.51
N GLN A 71 -2.51 1.34 -0.94
CA GLN A 71 -2.33 1.32 0.51
C GLN A 71 -3.09 2.45 1.22
N LEU A 72 -3.17 3.64 0.63
CA LEU A 72 -3.96 4.75 1.17
C LEU A 72 -5.46 4.46 1.14
N MET A 73 -5.96 3.88 0.04
CA MET A 73 -7.36 3.45 -0.05
C MET A 73 -7.67 2.34 0.95
N SER A 74 -6.83 1.32 1.05
CA SER A 74 -6.98 0.23 2.01
C SER A 74 -7.03 0.73 3.46
N LYS A 75 -6.15 1.67 3.83
CA LYS A 75 -6.17 2.30 5.17
C LYS A 75 -7.40 3.17 5.40
N ALA A 76 -7.87 3.88 4.38
CA ALA A 76 -9.10 4.70 4.46
C ALA A 76 -10.36 3.83 4.61
N ASP A 77 -10.39 2.68 3.96
CA ASP A 77 -11.47 1.70 4.12
C ASP A 77 -11.39 1.02 5.49
N GLY A 78 -10.18 0.74 5.98
CA GLY A 78 -9.95 0.23 7.33
C GLY A 78 -10.45 1.17 8.43
N SER A 79 -10.21 2.48 8.32
CA SER A 79 -10.69 3.44 9.33
C SER A 79 -12.21 3.60 9.34
N LYS A 80 -12.85 3.56 8.16
CA LYS A 80 -14.31 3.55 8.05
C LYS A 80 -14.91 2.27 8.63
N LEU A 81 -14.29 1.11 8.35
CA LEU A 81 -14.71 -0.17 8.90
C LEU A 81 -14.57 -0.19 10.42
N GLU A 82 -13.48 0.35 10.98
CA GLU A 82 -13.30 0.45 12.42
C GLU A 82 -14.34 1.38 13.06
N ALA A 83 -14.67 2.50 12.42
CA ALA A 83 -15.72 3.41 12.88
C ALA A 83 -17.10 2.74 12.87
N ALA A 84 -17.42 1.99 11.82
CA ALA A 84 -18.67 1.22 11.72
C ALA A 84 -18.74 0.12 12.79
N LEU A 85 -17.66 -0.64 12.99
CA LEU A 85 -17.57 -1.67 14.03
C LEU A 85 -17.76 -1.09 15.43
N ARG A 86 -17.11 0.05 15.74
CA ARG A 86 -17.30 0.72 17.03
C ARG A 86 -18.75 1.15 17.23
N SER A 87 -19.37 1.72 16.19
CA SER A 87 -20.78 2.12 16.23
C SER A 87 -21.70 0.93 16.47
N ASP A 88 -21.48 -0.19 15.78
CA ASP A 88 -22.28 -1.41 15.93
C ASP A 88 -22.11 -2.03 17.32
N ILE A 89 -20.90 -2.03 17.87
CA ILE A 89 -20.65 -2.49 19.25
C ILE A 89 -21.46 -1.64 20.24
N THR A 90 -21.41 -0.32 20.13
CA THR A 90 -22.17 0.57 21.03
C THR A 90 -23.69 0.36 20.88
N ASP A 91 -24.20 0.19 19.66
CA ASP A 91 -25.63 -0.07 19.46
C ASP A 91 -26.06 -1.42 20.03
N MET A 92 -25.22 -2.46 19.89
CA MET A 92 -25.46 -3.75 20.53
C MET A 92 -25.47 -3.66 22.05
N GLU A 93 -24.53 -2.94 22.66
CA GLU A 93 -24.49 -2.73 24.11
C GLU A 93 -25.78 -2.05 24.61
N VAL A 94 -26.24 -1.01 23.91
CA VAL A 94 -27.48 -0.30 24.25
C VAL A 94 -28.69 -1.22 24.14
N ARG A 95 -28.79 -2.01 23.06
CA ARG A 95 -29.88 -2.98 22.88
C ARG A 95 -29.87 -4.05 23.96
N LEU A 96 -28.69 -4.55 24.33
CA LEU A 96 -28.54 -5.60 25.34
C LEU A 96 -28.93 -5.07 26.73
N VAL A 97 -28.47 -3.88 27.11
CA VAL A 97 -28.87 -3.22 28.36
C VAL A 97 -30.37 -2.98 28.41
N LYS A 98 -30.96 -2.51 27.30
CA LYS A 98 -32.41 -2.29 27.22
C LYS A 98 -33.19 -3.60 27.39
N ALA A 99 -32.79 -4.65 26.68
CA ALA A 99 -33.41 -5.98 26.78
C ALA A 99 -33.29 -6.56 28.19
N MET A 100 -32.13 -6.45 28.83
CA MET A 100 -31.94 -6.88 30.23
C MET A 100 -32.82 -6.10 31.20
N ASN A 101 -32.96 -4.78 31.00
CA ASN A 101 -33.79 -3.95 31.86
C ASN A 101 -35.28 -4.28 31.70
N GLU A 102 -35.74 -4.52 30.47
CA GLU A 102 -37.10 -5.00 30.18
C GLU A 102 -37.35 -6.39 30.80
N GLN A 103 -36.40 -7.31 30.69
CA GLN A 103 -36.48 -8.63 31.32
C GLN A 103 -36.56 -8.52 32.85
N THR A 104 -35.76 -7.64 33.45
CA THR A 104 -35.76 -7.41 34.90
C THR A 104 -37.11 -6.85 35.37
N LYS A 105 -37.70 -5.92 34.62
CA LYS A 105 -39.04 -5.39 34.91
C LYS A 105 -40.11 -6.47 34.83
N ALA A 106 -40.10 -7.28 33.77
CA ALA A 106 -41.04 -8.38 33.60
C ALA A 106 -40.91 -9.42 34.73
N MET A 107 -39.68 -9.75 35.12
CA MET A 107 -39.40 -10.67 36.23
C MET A 107 -39.86 -10.09 37.59
N ASN A 108 -39.67 -8.78 37.80
CA ASN A 108 -40.12 -8.13 39.03
C ASN A 108 -41.65 -8.10 39.12
N GLU A 109 -42.34 -7.83 38.01
CA GLU A 109 -43.80 -7.87 37.96
C GLU A 109 -44.37 -9.26 38.28
N GLN A 110 -43.75 -10.33 37.75
CA GLN A 110 -44.11 -11.70 38.10
C GLN A 110 -43.85 -12.02 39.58
N THR A 111 -42.72 -11.55 40.12
CA THR A 111 -42.39 -11.71 41.55
C THR A 111 -43.46 -11.09 42.44
N TRP A 112 -43.89 -9.85 42.15
CA TRP A 112 -44.95 -9.20 42.93
C TRP A 112 -46.31 -9.88 42.81
N LYS A 113 -46.65 -10.42 41.62
CA LYS A 113 -47.88 -11.23 41.45
C LYS A 113 -47.83 -12.49 42.31
N LEU A 114 -46.69 -13.19 42.34
CA LEU A 114 -46.52 -14.38 43.17
C LEU A 114 -46.61 -14.06 44.66
N VAL A 115 -45.92 -13.00 45.11
CA VAL A 115 -45.98 -12.52 46.50
C VAL A 115 -47.42 -12.18 46.89
N GLY A 116 -48.15 -11.46 46.03
CA GLY A 116 -49.57 -11.14 46.24
C GLY A 116 -50.44 -12.39 46.39
N PHE A 117 -50.26 -13.39 45.52
CA PHE A 117 -50.98 -14.66 45.61
C PHE A 117 -50.71 -15.39 46.93
N VAL A 118 -49.44 -15.49 47.35
CA VAL A 118 -49.05 -16.14 48.61
C VAL A 118 -49.67 -15.43 49.82
N LEU A 119 -49.67 -14.10 49.83
CA LEU A 119 -50.29 -13.32 50.91
C LEU A 119 -51.80 -13.57 51.02
N VAL A 120 -52.52 -13.56 49.89
CA VAL A 120 -53.96 -13.82 49.86
C VAL A 120 -54.26 -15.26 50.31
N ALA A 121 -53.51 -16.25 49.78
CA ALA A 121 -53.69 -17.65 50.14
C ALA A 121 -53.45 -17.90 51.64
N ASN A 122 -52.37 -17.35 52.21
CA ASN A 122 -52.08 -17.46 53.64
C ASN A 122 -53.13 -16.74 54.50
N GLY A 123 -53.61 -15.56 54.07
CA GLY A 123 -54.67 -14.84 54.75
C GLY A 123 -55.98 -15.63 54.80
N LEU A 124 -56.36 -16.26 53.68
CA LEU A 124 -57.51 -17.17 53.62
C LEU A 124 -57.34 -18.38 54.53
N MET A 125 -56.16 -19.00 54.53
CA MET A 125 -55.88 -20.16 55.40
C MET A 125 -56.02 -19.81 56.89
N LEU A 126 -55.49 -18.65 57.29
CA LEU A 126 -55.64 -18.13 58.66
C LEU A 126 -57.11 -17.82 59.00
N ALA A 127 -57.87 -17.26 58.06
CA ALA A 127 -59.29 -16.99 58.27
C ALA A 127 -60.10 -18.29 58.45
N VAL A 128 -59.80 -19.33 57.64
CA VAL A 128 -60.42 -20.66 57.76
C VAL A 128 -60.05 -21.32 59.10
N LEU A 129 -58.77 -21.27 59.49
CA LEU A 129 -58.31 -21.77 60.79
C LEU A 129 -59.00 -21.07 61.97
N ARG A 130 -59.31 -19.78 61.84
CA ARG A 130 -60.02 -19.01 62.86
C ARG A 130 -61.53 -19.31 62.92
N LEU A 131 -62.11 -19.78 61.82
CA LEU A 131 -63.53 -20.15 61.71
C LEU A 131 -63.82 -21.62 62.06
N LEU A 132 -62.79 -22.45 62.19
CA LEU A 132 -62.92 -23.81 62.73
C LEU A 132 -63.15 -23.72 64.25
N PRO A 133 -64.31 -24.16 64.76
CA PRO A 133 -64.50 -24.28 66.20
C PRO A 133 -63.59 -25.39 66.72
N THR A 134 -62.60 -25.02 67.54
CA THR A 134 -61.89 -25.94 68.44
C THR A 134 -62.80 -26.45 69.53
#